data_AF-A0A936BE12-F1
#
_entry.id   AF-A0A936BE12-F1
#
_cell.length_a   1.000
_cell.length_b   1.000
_cell.length_c   1.000
_cell.angle_alpha   90.00
_cell.angle_beta   90.00
_cell.angle_gamma   90.00
#
_symmetry.space_group_name_H-M   'P 1'
#
loop_
_entity.id
_entity.type
_entity.pdbx_description
1 polymer ?
#
loop_
_entity_poly.entity_id
_entity_poly.type
_entity_poly.pdbx_seq_one_letter_code
_entity_poly.pdbx_strand_id
1 'polypeptide(L)'
;MKRAFVLALLALAACQSSNPQPRTANPPSRPGDNSALSTMERVAVAAQECWFKGKDPAFKGMTLSPELTSYAGKPRILAVKGKSVAGLPALVVEAQGNPARLSAYGPMMQGPDAARIAADVKRWAARDASCMATG
;
A
#
# COMPACT_ATOMS: atom_id res chain seq x y z
N MET A 1 59.41 -3.56 -38.37
CA MET A 1 58.59 -4.71 -38.81
C MET A 1 57.15 -4.49 -38.37
N LYS A 2 56.20 -4.78 -39.26
CA LYS A 2 54.73 -4.75 -39.10
C LYS A 2 54.31 -5.46 -37.79
N ARG A 3 53.27 -5.02 -37.08
CA ARG A 3 51.85 -5.33 -37.36
C ARG A 3 50.91 -4.40 -36.56
N ALA A 4 49.94 -3.84 -37.27
CA ALA A 4 48.67 -3.34 -36.73
C ALA A 4 47.69 -4.51 -36.57
N PHE A 5 46.74 -4.41 -35.63
CA PHE A 5 45.38 -4.96 -35.56
C PHE A 5 44.93 -4.90 -34.07
N VAL A 6 43.70 -4.70 -33.63
CA VAL A 6 42.41 -4.17 -34.12
C VAL A 6 41.57 -3.97 -32.84
N LEU A 7 40.58 -3.09 -32.91
CA LEU A 7 39.50 -2.78 -31.96
C LEU A 7 39.01 -3.91 -31.03
N ALA A 8 38.68 -3.53 -29.79
CA ALA A 8 37.45 -3.97 -29.11
C ALA A 8 36.99 -2.90 -28.10
N LEU A 9 36.11 -2.00 -28.57
CA LEU A 9 35.25 -1.17 -27.72
C LEU A 9 34.19 -2.07 -27.08
N LEU A 10 34.37 -2.41 -25.80
CA LEU A 10 33.31 -2.99 -24.98
C LEU A 10 32.63 -1.86 -24.20
N ALA A 11 31.57 -1.31 -24.78
CA ALA A 11 30.62 -0.48 -24.05
C ALA A 11 29.81 -1.38 -23.10
N LEU A 12 30.17 -1.41 -21.82
CA LEU A 12 29.30 -1.95 -20.77
C LEU A 12 28.17 -0.95 -20.51
N ALA A 13 27.09 -1.07 -21.25
CA ALA A 13 25.77 -0.62 -20.80
C ALA A 13 25.21 -1.69 -19.87
N ALA A 14 25.57 -1.63 -18.58
CA ALA A 14 24.96 -2.47 -17.55
C ALA A 14 23.79 -1.72 -16.90
N CYS A 15 22.67 -2.44 -16.81
CA CYS A 15 21.33 -1.99 -16.53
C CYS A 15 21.19 -1.13 -15.27
N GLN A 16 20.34 -0.12 -15.41
CA GLN A 16 19.76 0.61 -14.29
C GLN A 16 18.99 -0.36 -13.38
N SER A 17 19.53 -0.67 -12.21
CA SER A 17 18.71 -1.06 -11.07
C SER A 17 18.45 0.20 -10.26
N SER A 18 17.28 0.80 -10.44
CA SER A 18 16.75 1.84 -9.58
C SER A 18 16.87 1.35 -8.14
N ASN A 19 17.77 1.97 -7.39
CA ASN A 19 17.98 1.71 -5.98
C ASN A 19 16.64 1.93 -5.25
N PRO A 20 16.00 0.92 -4.64
CA PRO A 20 14.88 1.17 -3.77
C PRO A 20 15.41 1.98 -2.60
N GLN A 21 15.09 3.28 -2.59
CA GLN A 21 15.26 4.17 -1.44
C GLN A 21 14.98 3.39 -0.15
N PRO A 22 15.91 3.33 0.82
CA PRO A 22 15.62 2.72 2.10
C PRO A 22 14.47 3.51 2.73
N ARG A 23 13.26 2.95 2.67
CA ARG A 23 12.14 3.45 3.47
C ARG A 23 12.58 3.26 4.91
N THR A 24 12.60 4.34 5.68
CA THR A 24 12.76 4.30 7.14
C THR A 24 11.80 3.25 7.70
N ALA A 25 12.36 2.11 8.09
CA ALA A 25 11.59 0.91 8.39
C ALA A 25 11.01 1.04 9.80
N ASN A 26 9.69 1.02 9.90
CA ASN A 26 9.05 0.40 11.05
C ASN A 26 9.65 -1.02 11.19
N PRO A 27 9.85 -1.54 12.42
CA PRO A 27 10.46 -2.84 12.62
C PRO A 27 9.79 -3.89 11.73
N PRO A 28 10.57 -4.70 10.99
CA PRO A 28 10.00 -5.67 10.07
C PRO A 28 9.07 -6.60 10.83
N SER A 29 7.82 -6.73 10.37
CA SER A 29 6.86 -7.66 10.95
C SER A 29 7.50 -9.05 10.99
N ARG A 30 7.51 -9.69 12.16
CA ARG A 30 8.13 -11.01 12.35
C ARG A 30 7.52 -12.01 11.35
N PRO A 31 8.31 -12.95 10.77
CA PRO A 31 7.75 -14.02 9.94
C PRO A 31 6.61 -14.72 10.70
N GLY A 32 5.43 -14.80 10.08
CA GLY A 32 4.23 -15.38 10.69
C GLY A 32 3.38 -14.43 11.54
N ASP A 33 3.75 -13.16 11.74
CA ASP A 33 2.92 -12.18 12.43
C ASP A 33 1.70 -11.80 11.58
N ASN A 34 0.53 -12.27 12.03
CA ASN A 34 -0.78 -12.00 11.44
C ASN A 34 -1.68 -11.24 12.41
N SER A 35 -1.10 -10.48 13.35
CA SER A 35 -1.86 -9.60 14.23
C SER A 35 -2.60 -8.51 13.44
N ALA A 36 -3.67 -7.98 14.03
CA ALA A 36 -4.40 -6.85 13.48
C ALA A 36 -3.48 -5.65 13.18
N LEU A 37 -2.53 -5.34 14.06
CA LEU A 37 -1.60 -4.23 13.87
C LEU A 37 -0.70 -4.44 12.66
N SER A 38 0.02 -5.57 12.61
CA SER A 38 0.93 -5.83 11.49
C SER A 38 0.18 -5.95 10.16
N THR A 39 -1.04 -6.48 10.18
CA THR A 39 -1.92 -6.54 9.00
C THR A 39 -2.33 -5.15 8.53
N MET A 40 -2.76 -4.29 9.45
CA MET A 40 -3.19 -2.93 9.09
C MET A 40 -2.03 -2.01 8.70
N GLU A 41 -0.82 -2.22 9.23
CA GLU A 41 0.39 -1.55 8.73
C GLU A 41 0.66 -1.87 7.26
N ARG A 42 0.56 -3.15 6.88
CA ARG A 42 0.70 -3.57 5.48
C ARG A 42 -0.39 -2.98 4.59
N VAL A 43 -1.65 -3.06 5.03
CA VAL A 43 -2.79 -2.47 4.31
C VAL A 43 -2.62 -0.96 4.16
N ALA A 44 -2.16 -0.25 5.20
CA ALA A 44 -1.95 1.20 5.15
C ALA A 44 -0.87 1.59 4.14
N VAL A 45 0.26 0.86 4.12
CA VAL A 45 1.33 1.10 3.15
C VAL A 45 0.84 0.85 1.73
N ALA A 46 0.15 -0.26 1.48
CA ALA A 46 -0.35 -0.59 0.15
C ALA A 46 -1.43 0.39 -0.32
N ALA A 47 -2.36 0.79 0.55
CA ALA A 47 -3.36 1.82 0.25
C ALA A 47 -2.70 3.16 -0.12
N GLN A 48 -1.68 3.59 0.64
CA GLN A 48 -0.96 4.82 0.35
C GLN A 48 -0.29 4.79 -1.02
N GLU A 49 0.35 3.68 -1.38
CA GLU A 49 1.03 3.54 -2.68
C GLU A 49 0.04 3.39 -3.83
N CYS A 50 -0.96 2.52 -3.70
CA CYS A 50 -1.85 2.17 -4.81
C CYS A 50 -3.03 3.13 -4.97
N TRP A 51 -3.74 3.46 -3.90
CA TRP A 51 -4.93 4.32 -3.99
C TRP A 51 -4.57 5.80 -4.06
N PHE A 52 -3.71 6.28 -3.16
CA PHE A 52 -3.48 7.72 -3.01
C PHE A 52 -2.33 8.24 -3.88
N LYS A 53 -1.12 7.69 -3.73
CA LYS A 53 0.03 8.07 -4.59
C LYS A 53 -0.15 7.58 -6.03
N GLY A 54 -0.76 6.41 -6.20
CA GLY A 54 -1.15 5.84 -7.49
C GLY A 54 -2.27 6.61 -8.20
N LYS A 55 -2.88 7.61 -7.53
CA LYS A 55 -3.93 8.48 -8.07
C LYS A 55 -5.15 7.71 -8.57
N ASP A 56 -5.58 6.71 -7.81
CA ASP A 56 -6.79 5.95 -8.09
C ASP A 56 -8.00 6.89 -8.21
N PRO A 57 -8.77 6.83 -9.31
CA PRO A 57 -9.91 7.71 -9.53
C PRO A 57 -10.96 7.68 -8.41
N ALA A 58 -11.17 6.54 -7.75
CA ALA A 58 -12.17 6.40 -6.69
C ALA A 58 -11.79 7.18 -5.42
N PHE A 59 -10.49 7.43 -5.22
CA PHE A 59 -9.94 8.13 -4.06
C PHE A 59 -9.55 9.58 -4.39
N LYS A 60 -9.88 10.06 -5.59
CA LYS A 60 -9.56 11.43 -6.02
C LYS A 60 -10.20 12.46 -5.07
N GLY A 61 -9.37 13.39 -4.58
CA GLY A 61 -9.81 14.42 -3.64
C GLY A 61 -10.06 13.91 -2.22
N MET A 62 -9.62 12.70 -1.91
CA MET A 62 -9.61 12.15 -0.55
C MET A 62 -8.18 12.14 0.03
N THR A 63 -8.10 12.02 1.34
CA THR A 63 -6.86 11.89 2.11
C THR A 63 -6.89 10.59 2.91
N LEU A 64 -5.77 9.86 2.93
CA LEU A 64 -5.58 8.71 3.80
C LEU A 64 -5.21 9.16 5.22
N SER A 65 -5.89 8.63 6.23
CA SER A 65 -5.53 8.79 7.64
C SER A 65 -5.28 7.42 8.28
N PRO A 66 -4.02 7.05 8.56
CA PRO A 66 -3.70 5.86 9.32
C PRO A 66 -3.87 6.10 10.83
N GLU A 67 -4.77 5.35 11.46
CA GLU A 67 -4.99 5.34 12.91
C GLU A 67 -4.60 3.95 13.45
N LEU A 68 -3.31 3.63 13.30
CA LEU A 68 -2.77 2.32 13.65
C LEU A 68 -2.47 2.19 15.14
N THR A 69 -2.19 3.31 15.82
CA THR A 69 -2.01 3.38 17.26
C THR A 69 -3.36 3.54 17.96
N SER A 70 -4.20 2.50 17.89
CA SER A 70 -5.44 2.46 18.66
C SER A 70 -5.21 1.69 19.95
N TYR A 71 -5.26 2.38 21.10
CA TYR A 71 -5.22 1.76 22.44
C TYR A 71 -6.35 0.74 22.66
N ALA A 72 -7.39 0.76 21.82
CA ALA A 72 -8.53 -0.15 21.87
C ALA A 72 -8.34 -1.45 21.06
N GLY A 73 -7.15 -1.69 20.48
CA GLY A 73 -6.85 -2.93 19.75
C GLY A 73 -7.55 -3.07 18.39
N LYS A 74 -8.02 -1.95 17.81
CA LYS A 74 -8.68 -1.88 16.49
C LYS A 74 -7.95 -0.88 15.58
N PRO A 75 -6.73 -1.21 15.12
CA PRO A 75 -6.03 -0.37 14.15
C PRO A 75 -6.88 -0.21 12.89
N ARG A 76 -6.89 1.00 12.33
CA ARG A 76 -7.70 1.33 11.15
C ARG A 76 -7.00 2.30 10.21
N ILE A 77 -7.46 2.32 8.97
CA ILE A 77 -7.20 3.39 8.02
C ILE A 77 -8.52 4.02 7.59
N LEU A 78 -8.49 5.32 7.33
CA LEU A 78 -9.63 6.09 6.88
C LEU A 78 -9.32 6.73 5.52
N ALA A 79 -10.29 6.74 4.61
CA ALA A 79 -10.30 7.67 3.49
C ALA A 79 -11.30 8.80 3.80
N VAL A 80 -10.82 10.03 3.89
CA VAL A 80 -11.63 11.20 4.25
C VAL A 80 -11.67 12.17 3.08
N LYS A 81 -12.83 12.78 2.81
CA LYS A 81 -12.95 13.77 1.73
C LYS A 81 -12.19 15.06 2.07
N GLY A 82 -11.49 15.59 1.07
CA GLY A 82 -10.73 16.85 1.20
C GLY A 82 -9.44 16.68 2.00
N LYS A 83 -8.96 17.80 2.54
CA LYS A 83 -7.70 17.89 3.31
C LYS A 83 -7.90 17.78 4.83
N SER A 84 -9.14 17.70 5.31
CA SER A 84 -9.43 17.62 6.73
C SER A 84 -9.42 16.18 7.20
N VAL A 85 -8.45 15.82 8.03
CA VAL A 85 -8.35 14.50 8.66
C VAL A 85 -9.45 14.30 9.72
N ALA A 86 -10.10 15.38 10.19
CA ALA A 86 -11.20 15.35 11.16
C ALA A 86 -12.59 15.18 10.53
N GLY A 87 -12.68 15.02 9.20
CA GLY A 87 -13.96 14.83 8.50
C GLY A 87 -14.55 13.42 8.70
N LEU A 88 -15.84 13.27 8.41
CA LEU A 88 -16.50 11.96 8.36
C LEU A 88 -15.83 11.06 7.31
N PRO A 89 -15.33 9.87 7.69
CA PRO A 89 -14.65 8.99 6.76
C PRO A 89 -15.63 8.42 5.73
N ALA A 90 -15.24 8.47 4.46
CA ALA A 90 -15.97 7.85 3.35
C ALA A 90 -15.70 6.34 3.26
N LEU A 91 -14.53 5.91 3.74
CA LEU A 91 -14.15 4.52 3.90
C LEU A 91 -13.42 4.36 5.23
N VAL A 92 -13.76 3.30 5.94
CA VAL A 92 -13.00 2.79 7.09
C VAL A 92 -12.62 1.36 6.78
N VAL A 93 -11.35 1.03 6.98
CA VAL A 93 -10.86 -0.35 6.99
C VAL A 93 -10.19 -0.57 8.34
N GLU A 94 -10.62 -1.58 9.08
CA GLU A 94 -10.04 -1.92 10.38
C GLU A 94 -9.80 -3.42 10.51
N ALA A 95 -8.93 -3.79 11.45
CA ALA A 95 -8.70 -5.19 11.80
C ALA A 95 -8.73 -5.41 13.31
N GLN A 96 -9.04 -6.64 13.72
CA GLN A 96 -9.06 -7.05 15.12
C GLN A 96 -8.51 -8.46 15.31
N GLY A 97 -7.91 -8.72 16.48
CA GLY A 97 -7.44 -10.04 16.89
C GLY A 97 -6.11 -10.48 16.30
N ASN A 98 -5.77 -11.74 16.53
CA ASN A 98 -4.63 -12.46 15.99
C ASN A 98 -5.05 -13.94 15.83
N PRO A 99 -5.32 -14.44 14.61
CA PRO A 99 -5.13 -13.77 13.32
C PRO A 99 -6.12 -12.60 13.10
N ALA A 100 -5.70 -11.63 12.31
CA ALA A 100 -6.45 -10.43 11.97
C ALA A 100 -7.76 -10.77 11.24
N ARG A 101 -8.87 -10.24 11.73
CA ARG A 101 -10.16 -10.20 11.02
C ARG A 101 -10.42 -8.79 10.52
N LEU A 102 -10.60 -8.64 9.22
CA LEU A 102 -10.80 -7.36 8.55
C LEU A 102 -12.29 -7.00 8.47
N SER A 103 -12.56 -5.70 8.60
CA SER A 103 -13.85 -5.10 8.28
C SER A 103 -13.63 -3.85 7.43
N ALA A 104 -14.45 -3.67 6.39
CA ALA A 104 -14.48 -2.46 5.58
C ALA A 104 -15.91 -1.93 5.50
N TYR A 105 -16.11 -0.64 5.77
CA TYR A 105 -17.43 -0.02 5.79
C TYR A 105 -17.36 1.47 5.47
N GLY A 106 -18.54 2.09 5.29
CA GLY A 106 -18.70 3.50 4.94
C GLY A 106 -19.32 3.70 3.55
N PRO A 107 -19.58 4.96 3.16
CA PRO A 107 -20.20 5.29 1.86
C PRO A 107 -19.56 4.62 0.65
N MET A 108 -18.22 4.49 0.60
CA MET A 108 -17.54 3.86 -0.54
C MET A 108 -17.85 2.37 -0.69
N MET A 109 -18.18 1.68 0.41
CA MET A 109 -18.56 0.26 0.38
C MET A 109 -20.00 0.03 -0.08
N GLN A 110 -20.75 1.09 -0.37
CA GLN A 110 -22.09 1.04 -0.96
C GLN A 110 -22.09 1.42 -2.44
N GLY A 111 -20.93 1.83 -2.98
CA GLY A 111 -20.77 2.30 -4.34
C GLY A 111 -20.21 1.23 -5.31
N PRO A 112 -19.97 1.61 -6.57
CA PRO A 112 -19.47 0.70 -7.60
C PRO A 112 -18.07 0.15 -7.31
N ASP A 113 -17.23 0.88 -6.57
CA ASP A 113 -15.88 0.46 -6.21
C ASP A 113 -15.82 -0.56 -5.06
N ALA A 114 -16.94 -0.85 -4.37
CA ALA A 114 -16.95 -1.64 -3.13
C ALA A 114 -16.28 -3.02 -3.28
N ALA A 115 -16.59 -3.74 -4.36
CA ALA A 115 -16.01 -5.05 -4.63
C ALA A 115 -14.50 -4.99 -4.86
N ARG A 116 -14.04 -3.97 -5.58
CA ARG A 116 -12.61 -3.73 -5.85
C ARG A 116 -11.85 -3.36 -4.59
N ILE A 117 -12.40 -2.45 -3.78
CA ILE A 117 -11.83 -2.05 -2.49
C ILE A 117 -11.67 -3.27 -1.57
N ALA A 118 -12.70 -4.12 -1.48
CA ALA A 118 -12.62 -5.35 -0.69
C ALA A 118 -11.54 -6.32 -1.20
N ALA A 119 -11.41 -6.46 -2.53
CA ALA A 119 -10.39 -7.31 -3.15
C ALA A 119 -8.97 -6.79 -2.87
N ASP A 120 -8.75 -5.48 -3.00
CA ASP A 120 -7.49 -4.81 -2.69
C ASP A 120 -7.08 -5.04 -1.23
N VAL A 121 -7.97 -4.74 -0.28
CA VAL A 121 -7.71 -4.93 1.16
C VAL A 121 -7.38 -6.39 1.48
N LYS A 122 -8.13 -7.34 0.91
CA LYS A 122 -7.89 -8.78 1.12
C LYS A 122 -6.53 -9.21 0.56
N ARG A 123 -6.18 -8.75 -0.63
CA ARG A 123 -4.89 -9.04 -1.29
C ARG A 123 -3.72 -8.51 -0.46
N TRP A 124 -3.81 -7.25 -0.02
CA TRP A 124 -2.78 -6.60 0.79
C TRP A 124 -2.60 -7.24 2.16
N ALA A 125 -3.71 -7.64 2.80
CA ALA A 125 -3.64 -8.40 4.06
C ALA A 125 -2.91 -9.74 3.88
N ALA A 126 -3.07 -10.37 2.72
CA ALA A 126 -2.37 -11.59 2.31
C ALA A 126 -0.91 -11.38 1.83
N ARG A 127 -0.35 -10.17 2.02
CA ARG A 127 1.05 -9.79 1.73
C ARG A 127 1.40 -9.63 0.25
N ASP A 128 0.41 -9.64 -0.63
CA ASP A 128 0.60 -9.21 -2.01
C ASP A 128 0.38 -7.69 -2.05
N ALA A 129 1.45 -6.90 -2.23
CA ALA A 129 1.39 -5.44 -2.23
C ALA A 129 1.15 -4.82 -3.62
N SER A 130 0.76 -5.63 -4.62
CA SER A 130 0.54 -5.15 -5.98
C SER A 130 -0.63 -4.16 -6.07
N CYS A 131 -0.46 -3.16 -6.93
CA CYS A 131 -1.53 -2.28 -7.35
C CYS A 131 -2.22 -2.90 -8.57
N MET A 132 -3.45 -3.38 -8.41
CA MET A 132 -4.25 -3.79 -9.55
C MET A 132 -4.99 -2.56 -10.07
N ALA A 133 -4.46 -1.96 -11.13
CA ALA A 133 -5.23 -1.06 -11.96
C ALA A 133 -6.10 -1.91 -12.87
N THR A 134 -7.38 -2.05 -12.54
CA THR A 134 -8.37 -2.41 -13.55
C THR A 134 -9.21 -1.16 -13.76
N GLY A 135 -8.91 -0.48 -14.86
CA GLY A 135 -9.65 0.67 -15.36
C GLY A 135 -11.05 0.30 -15.84
#